data_AF-A0A8S1K465-F1
#
_entry.id   AF-A0A8S1K465-F1
#
_cell.length_a   1.000
_cell.length_b   1.000
_cell.length_c   1.000
_cell.angle_alpha   90.00
_cell.angle_beta   90.00
_cell.angle_gamma   90.00
#
_symmetry.space_group_name_H-M   'P 1'
#
loop_
_entity.id
_entity.type
_entity.pdbx_description
1 polymer ?
#
loop_
_entity_poly.entity_id
_entity_poly.type
_entity_poly.pdbx_seq_one_letter_code
_entity_poly.pdbx_strand_id
1 'polypeptide(L)'
;MNKKIKESNPRVKLTHLNKTNIVDVWAHNFQTEIAEIADLIEEFNVISLDTEFPGTEYEQPESDDKDYEYLQLVRNVQKYKLIQLGISLANEAGEVPLAKNTWQFHFKFNAQYDSLMSSVKNMLEQAGIRFDDLASKGIDYSEFCEVVTGSGLILNDDIKYVVFHGEFDFGYLLHLFHHSGIPDTQEEFYKMMKLYFPSIYDLKYILKDNPKYKDSGLSRLATKIDVTRIGPEHQAGSDALLTLQCYYQMKYCFPDLQNDFEKNINLIYGIGKGYIPNNRRKAYATTTQTPDPTLQVQQLDQGYYFTQNYYNDEQYYQYNQQYLNYNYYAQYQMLETDQQKRKSGY
;
A
#
# COMPACT_ATOMS: atom_id res chain seq x y z
N MET A 1 -1.37 -11.94 -42.25
CA MET A 1 -1.49 -12.49 -40.88
C MET A 1 -2.85 -12.11 -40.35
N ASN A 2 -3.75 -13.07 -40.19
CA ASN A 2 -5.04 -12.83 -39.55
C ASN A 2 -4.78 -12.53 -38.07
N LYS A 3 -4.90 -11.26 -37.65
CA LYS A 3 -5.16 -10.95 -36.24
C LYS A 3 -6.47 -11.65 -35.90
N LYS A 4 -6.41 -12.79 -35.20
CA LYS A 4 -7.58 -13.31 -34.50
C LYS A 4 -8.06 -12.14 -33.64
N ILE A 5 -9.29 -11.69 -33.87
CA ILE A 5 -9.95 -10.74 -32.98
C ILE A 5 -10.10 -11.52 -31.67
N LYS A 6 -9.23 -11.28 -30.68
CA LYS A 6 -9.36 -11.82 -29.32
C LYS A 6 -10.71 -11.29 -28.84
N GLU A 7 -11.64 -12.17 -28.49
CA GLU A 7 -12.91 -11.73 -27.90
C GLU A 7 -12.58 -10.91 -26.65
N SER A 8 -13.24 -9.77 -26.50
CA SER A 8 -13.02 -8.87 -25.37
C SER A 8 -13.33 -9.58 -24.06
N ASN A 9 -12.47 -9.43 -23.05
CA ASN A 9 -12.70 -10.05 -21.76
C ASN A 9 -13.98 -9.46 -21.09
N PRO A 10 -14.81 -10.30 -20.44
CA PRO A 10 -15.93 -9.82 -19.63
C PRO A 10 -15.43 -8.86 -18.55
N ARG A 11 -16.11 -7.72 -18.41
CA ARG A 11 -15.63 -6.61 -17.58
C ARG A 11 -16.77 -5.86 -16.88
N VAL A 12 -16.42 -5.10 -15.85
CA VAL A 12 -17.36 -4.26 -15.09
C VAL A 12 -16.69 -2.95 -14.71
N LYS A 13 -17.47 -1.87 -14.56
CA LYS A 13 -16.94 -0.63 -13.98
C LYS A 13 -16.50 -0.86 -12.54
N LEU A 14 -15.33 -0.35 -12.19
CA LEU A 14 -14.76 -0.48 -10.84
C LEU A 14 -15.72 0.04 -9.75
N THR A 15 -16.52 1.06 -10.05
CA THR A 15 -17.55 1.63 -9.16
C THR A 15 -18.75 0.70 -8.90
N HIS A 16 -18.95 -0.32 -9.73
CA HIS A 16 -20.02 -1.32 -9.55
C HIS A 16 -19.50 -2.62 -8.91
N LEU A 17 -18.20 -2.69 -8.59
CA LEU A 17 -17.64 -3.84 -7.88
C LEU A 17 -18.17 -3.84 -6.44
N ASN A 18 -18.91 -4.89 -6.07
CA ASN A 18 -19.57 -5.00 -4.76
C ASN A 18 -19.19 -6.26 -3.98
N LYS A 19 -18.27 -7.07 -4.51
CA LYS A 19 -17.79 -8.31 -3.91
C LYS A 19 -16.28 -8.41 -4.03
N THR A 20 -15.69 -9.14 -3.08
CA THR A 20 -14.26 -9.45 -3.04
C THR A 20 -13.93 -10.43 -4.18
N ASN A 21 -13.23 -9.94 -5.20
CA ASN A 21 -12.60 -10.76 -6.23
C ASN A 21 -11.07 -10.79 -6.05
N ILE A 22 -10.62 -10.72 -4.79
CA ILE A 22 -9.21 -10.82 -4.41
C ILE A 22 -8.83 -12.29 -4.40
N VAL A 23 -7.89 -12.67 -5.26
CA VAL A 23 -7.37 -14.02 -5.37
C VAL A 23 -6.12 -14.14 -4.53
N ASP A 24 -6.14 -15.00 -3.52
CA ASP A 24 -4.92 -15.34 -2.78
C ASP A 24 -4.00 -16.23 -3.64
N VAL A 25 -2.79 -15.76 -3.86
CA VAL A 25 -1.77 -16.42 -4.65
C VAL A 25 -0.66 -16.95 -3.75
N TRP A 26 -0.50 -18.26 -3.78
CA TRP A 26 0.46 -19.06 -3.03
C TRP A 26 1.31 -19.86 -4.01
N ALA A 27 2.33 -20.57 -3.53
CA ALA A 27 3.23 -21.35 -4.40
C ALA A 27 2.48 -22.32 -5.34
N HIS A 28 1.39 -22.95 -4.88
CA HIS A 28 0.67 -23.97 -5.65
C HIS A 28 -0.14 -23.43 -6.84
N ASN A 29 -0.56 -22.16 -6.82
CA ASN A 29 -1.33 -21.53 -7.91
C ASN A 29 -0.58 -20.37 -8.58
N PHE A 30 0.62 -20.01 -8.11
CA PHE A 30 1.38 -18.86 -8.55
C PHE A 30 1.53 -18.75 -10.07
N GLN A 31 2.02 -19.80 -10.73
CA GLN A 31 2.25 -19.77 -12.18
C GLN A 31 0.96 -19.61 -12.98
N THR A 32 -0.13 -20.26 -12.54
CA THR A 32 -1.45 -20.13 -13.18
C THR A 32 -1.98 -18.71 -13.09
N GLU A 33 -1.85 -18.07 -11.92
CA GLU A 33 -2.35 -16.71 -11.71
C GLU A 33 -1.49 -15.66 -12.42
N ILE A 34 -0.16 -15.83 -12.52
CA ILE A 34 0.67 -14.94 -13.34
C ILE A 34 0.35 -15.08 -14.83
N ALA A 35 0.08 -16.29 -15.33
CA ALA A 35 -0.32 -16.48 -16.71
C ALA A 35 -1.66 -15.77 -17.02
N GLU A 36 -2.63 -15.86 -16.11
CA GLU A 36 -3.89 -15.12 -16.22
C GLU A 36 -3.66 -13.60 -16.25
N ILE A 37 -2.81 -13.07 -15.36
CA ILE A 37 -2.47 -11.64 -15.36
C ILE A 37 -1.81 -11.25 -16.70
N ALA A 38 -0.85 -12.03 -17.18
CA ALA A 38 -0.15 -11.77 -18.44
C ALA A 38 -1.13 -11.69 -19.65
N ASP A 39 -2.17 -12.52 -19.65
CA ASP A 39 -3.21 -12.50 -20.69
C ASP A 39 -4.13 -11.27 -20.61
N LEU A 40 -4.32 -10.72 -19.39
CA LEU A 40 -5.22 -9.61 -19.10
C LEU A 40 -4.57 -8.23 -19.28
N ILE A 41 -3.28 -8.08 -18.98
CA ILE A 41 -2.60 -6.77 -18.99
C ILE A 41 -2.51 -6.12 -20.39
N GLU A 42 -2.73 -6.87 -21.48
CA GLU A 42 -2.90 -6.29 -22.82
C GLU A 42 -4.14 -5.38 -22.92
N GLU A 43 -5.19 -5.69 -22.16
CA GLU A 43 -6.47 -4.97 -22.15
C GLU A 43 -6.66 -4.12 -20.89
N PHE A 44 -6.14 -4.59 -19.76
CA PHE A 44 -6.23 -3.97 -18.43
C PHE A 44 -4.84 -3.54 -17.96
N ASN A 45 -4.27 -2.58 -18.67
CA ASN A 45 -2.89 -2.11 -18.55
C ASN A 45 -2.65 -1.04 -17.46
N VAL A 46 -3.67 -0.68 -16.68
CA VAL A 46 -3.53 0.18 -15.49
C VAL A 46 -3.49 -0.72 -14.27
N ILE A 47 -2.33 -0.76 -13.63
CA ILE A 47 -2.02 -1.67 -12.54
C ILE A 47 -1.86 -0.87 -11.26
N SER A 48 -2.68 -1.10 -10.24
CA SER A 48 -2.31 -0.64 -8.90
C SER A 48 -1.52 -1.71 -8.15
N LEU A 49 -0.65 -1.24 -7.27
CA LEU A 49 0.10 -2.10 -6.36
C LEU A 49 0.16 -1.51 -4.96
N ASP A 50 0.41 -2.41 -4.01
CA ASP A 50 0.68 -2.12 -2.60
C ASP A 50 1.46 -3.32 -2.03
N THR A 51 2.24 -3.11 -0.96
CA THR A 51 3.00 -4.19 -0.33
C THR A 51 2.90 -4.19 1.19
N GLU A 52 2.96 -5.38 1.78
CA GLU A 52 3.13 -5.54 3.22
C GLU A 52 4.54 -6.06 3.50
N PHE A 53 5.21 -5.46 4.49
CA PHE A 53 6.59 -5.77 4.82
C PHE A 53 6.87 -5.55 6.33
N PRO A 54 8.00 -6.03 6.86
CA PRO A 54 8.22 -6.20 8.29
C PRO A 54 8.44 -4.92 9.12
N GLY A 55 8.23 -3.75 8.52
CA GLY A 55 8.48 -2.42 9.10
C GLY A 55 9.68 -1.69 8.50
N THR A 56 9.96 -0.49 9.04
CA THR A 56 11.05 0.39 8.60
C THR A 56 11.88 0.88 9.78
N GLU A 57 13.20 0.76 9.70
CA GLU A 57 14.13 1.39 10.62
C GLU A 57 14.67 2.70 10.05
N TYR A 58 14.68 3.74 10.88
CA TYR A 58 15.29 5.02 10.57
C TYR A 58 16.46 5.28 11.51
N GLU A 59 17.64 5.48 10.94
CA GLU A 59 18.83 5.89 11.69
C GLU A 59 18.94 7.41 11.69
N GLN A 60 19.56 7.99 12.70
CA GLN A 60 19.75 9.44 12.65
C GLN A 60 20.71 9.84 11.53
N PRO A 61 20.39 10.88 10.74
CA PRO A 61 21.31 11.37 9.73
C PRO A 61 22.57 11.94 10.41
N GLU A 62 23.74 11.39 10.10
CA GLU A 62 25.02 11.89 10.61
C GLU A 62 25.39 13.27 10.02
N SER A 63 24.78 13.62 8.89
CA SER A 63 24.96 14.91 8.20
C SER A 63 23.69 15.28 7.41
N ASP A 64 23.65 16.49 6.82
CA ASP A 64 22.57 16.91 5.90
C ASP A 64 22.70 16.22 4.52
N ASP A 65 22.78 14.89 4.54
CA ASP A 65 22.94 14.07 3.36
C ASP A 65 21.67 14.18 2.50
N LYS A 66 21.86 14.56 1.23
CA LYS A 66 20.77 14.70 0.26
C LYS A 66 20.19 13.34 -0.12
N ASP A 67 20.96 12.28 0.07
CA ASP A 67 20.57 10.91 -0.28
C ASP A 67 20.06 10.12 0.93
N TYR A 68 19.96 10.73 2.12
CA TYR A 68 19.55 10.07 3.36
C TYR A 68 18.30 9.19 3.20
N GLU A 69 17.21 9.71 2.63
CA GLU A 69 15.97 8.91 2.48
C GLU A 69 16.16 7.69 1.58
N TYR A 70 16.99 7.84 0.55
CA TYR A 70 17.33 6.72 -0.33
C TYR A 70 18.23 5.69 0.36
N LEU A 71 19.21 6.14 1.15
CA LEU A 71 20.02 5.24 1.97
C LEU A 71 19.16 4.47 2.98
N GLN A 72 18.14 5.11 3.56
CA GLN A 72 17.19 4.43 4.43
C GLN A 72 16.37 3.40 3.66
N LEU A 73 15.89 3.72 2.45
CA LEU A 73 15.22 2.75 1.59
C LEU A 73 16.12 1.52 1.33
N VAL A 74 17.35 1.75 0.85
CA VAL A 74 18.32 0.70 0.52
C VAL A 74 18.59 -0.22 1.71
N ARG A 75 18.88 0.35 2.89
CA ARG A 75 19.16 -0.43 4.11
C ARG A 75 17.98 -1.31 4.49
N ASN A 76 16.77 -0.79 4.42
CA ASN A 76 15.57 -1.52 4.82
C ASN A 76 15.23 -2.64 3.84
N VAL A 77 15.22 -2.38 2.52
CA VAL A 77 14.84 -3.42 1.54
C VAL A 77 15.89 -4.53 1.42
N GLN A 78 17.16 -4.24 1.74
CA GLN A 78 18.21 -5.26 1.84
C GLN A 78 18.12 -6.08 3.13
N LYS A 79 17.65 -5.48 4.23
CA LYS A 79 17.57 -6.12 5.56
C LYS A 79 16.33 -6.98 5.71
N TYR A 80 15.19 -6.53 5.20
CA TYR A 80 13.89 -7.12 5.42
C TYR A 80 13.37 -7.81 4.17
N LYS A 81 12.53 -8.83 4.36
CA LYS A 81 11.90 -9.57 3.26
C LYS A 81 10.45 -9.11 3.08
N LEU A 82 10.03 -8.96 1.83
CA LEU A 82 8.65 -8.66 1.46
C LEU A 82 7.70 -9.77 1.96
N ILE A 83 6.54 -9.41 2.52
CA ILE A 83 5.57 -10.36 3.07
C ILE A 83 4.42 -10.59 2.08
N GLN A 84 3.83 -9.52 1.55
CA GLN A 84 2.81 -9.59 0.50
C GLN A 84 3.03 -8.55 -0.59
N LEU A 85 2.48 -8.85 -1.76
CA LEU A 85 2.27 -7.90 -2.86
C LEU A 85 0.81 -7.99 -3.30
N GLY A 86 0.16 -6.84 -3.43
CA GLY A 86 -1.15 -6.69 -4.03
C GLY A 86 -1.02 -6.17 -5.45
N ILE A 87 -1.78 -6.72 -6.37
CA ILE A 87 -1.90 -6.22 -7.75
C ILE A 87 -3.38 -6.14 -8.10
N SER A 88 -3.85 -4.98 -8.56
CA SER A 88 -5.19 -4.84 -9.12
C SER A 88 -5.15 -4.25 -10.53
N LEU A 89 -5.98 -4.78 -11.43
CA LEU A 89 -5.97 -4.46 -12.86
C LEU A 89 -7.22 -3.68 -13.26
N ALA A 90 -7.04 -2.62 -14.03
CA ALA A 90 -8.08 -1.90 -14.75
C ALA A 90 -7.60 -1.47 -16.14
N ASN A 91 -8.54 -1.08 -17.00
CA ASN A 91 -8.25 -0.40 -18.25
C ASN A 91 -8.39 1.13 -18.11
N GLU A 92 -7.98 1.90 -19.11
CA GLU A 92 -8.07 3.37 -19.10
C GLU A 92 -9.47 3.94 -18.79
N ALA A 93 -10.53 3.16 -19.06
CA ALA A 93 -11.92 3.55 -18.83
C ALA A 93 -12.44 3.22 -17.42
N GLY A 94 -11.58 2.70 -16.52
CA GLY A 94 -11.95 2.30 -15.17
C GLY A 94 -12.80 1.04 -15.11
N GLU A 95 -12.60 0.15 -16.08
CA GLU A 95 -13.22 -1.18 -16.09
C GLU A 95 -12.20 -2.21 -15.65
N VAL A 96 -12.66 -3.20 -14.90
CA VAL A 96 -11.86 -4.32 -14.40
C VAL A 96 -12.38 -5.64 -14.98
N PRO A 97 -11.54 -6.68 -15.07
CA PRO A 97 -12.03 -8.00 -15.44
C PRO A 97 -13.07 -8.50 -14.43
N LEU A 98 -14.14 -9.11 -14.94
CA LEU A 98 -15.30 -9.49 -14.13
C LEU A 98 -15.00 -10.64 -13.17
N ALA A 99 -14.17 -11.60 -13.59
CA ALA A 99 -13.90 -12.83 -12.83
C ALA A 99 -12.83 -12.62 -11.74
N LYS A 100 -11.65 -12.13 -12.13
CA LYS A 100 -10.51 -11.87 -11.25
C LYS A 100 -9.92 -10.53 -11.64
N ASN A 101 -9.80 -9.63 -10.67
CA ASN A 101 -9.25 -8.30 -10.91
C ASN A 101 -8.19 -7.89 -9.92
N THR A 102 -8.08 -8.61 -8.79
CA THR A 102 -7.09 -8.33 -7.76
C THR A 102 -6.44 -9.63 -7.32
N TRP A 103 -5.13 -9.61 -7.19
CA TRP A 103 -4.30 -10.73 -6.74
C TRP A 103 -3.52 -10.30 -5.51
N GLN A 104 -3.45 -11.20 -4.54
CA GLN A 104 -2.71 -11.03 -3.31
C GLN A 104 -1.67 -12.13 -3.21
N PHE A 105 -0.43 -11.77 -3.54
CA PHE A 105 0.71 -12.68 -3.50
C PHE A 105 1.24 -12.79 -2.08
N HIS A 106 1.34 -14.03 -1.60
CA HIS A 106 1.85 -14.36 -0.27
C HIS A 106 3.25 -14.93 -0.40
N PHE A 107 4.26 -14.21 0.07
CA PHE A 107 5.66 -14.64 -0.05
C PHE A 107 6.06 -15.58 1.08
N LYS A 108 7.04 -16.43 0.79
CA LYS A 108 7.61 -17.34 1.78
C LYS A 108 8.34 -16.57 2.86
N PHE A 109 7.74 -16.47 4.04
CA PHE A 109 8.27 -15.69 5.17
C PHE A 109 8.15 -16.49 6.47
N ASN A 110 9.24 -16.57 7.24
CA ASN A 110 9.27 -17.27 8.51
C ASN A 110 9.54 -16.30 9.66
N ALA A 111 8.50 -15.93 10.40
CA ALA A 111 8.58 -14.98 11.51
C ALA A 111 9.47 -15.42 12.71
N GLN A 112 9.96 -16.66 12.73
CA GLN A 112 10.94 -17.12 13.71
C GLN A 112 12.38 -16.79 13.31
N TYR A 113 12.68 -16.77 12.00
CA TYR A 113 14.04 -16.60 11.47
C TYR A 113 14.23 -15.27 10.74
N ASP A 114 13.20 -14.80 10.05
CA ASP A 114 13.21 -13.55 9.32
C ASP A 114 12.94 -12.37 10.27
N SER A 115 13.65 -11.27 10.04
CA SER A 115 13.53 -10.08 10.89
C SER A 115 12.15 -9.45 10.71
N LEU A 116 11.45 -9.25 11.82
CA LEU A 116 10.10 -8.70 11.86
C LEU A 116 9.88 -7.88 13.12
N MET A 117 9.42 -6.64 12.95
CA MET A 117 9.09 -5.78 14.08
C MET A 117 7.85 -6.31 14.81
N SER A 118 7.91 -6.40 16.14
CA SER A 118 6.81 -6.96 16.95
C SER A 118 5.49 -6.19 16.80
N SER A 119 5.54 -4.86 16.65
CA SER A 119 4.34 -4.05 16.40
C SER A 119 3.68 -4.39 15.06
N VAL A 120 4.48 -4.49 14.01
CA VAL A 120 4.03 -4.87 12.66
C VAL A 120 3.50 -6.29 12.64
N LYS A 121 4.17 -7.22 13.33
CA LYS A 121 3.68 -8.60 13.48
C LYS A 121 2.26 -8.65 14.01
N ASN A 122 2.01 -7.98 15.15
CA ASN A 122 0.70 -7.99 15.80
C ASN A 122 -0.38 -7.39 14.89
N MET A 123 -0.06 -6.29 14.22
CA MET A 123 -0.94 -5.60 13.28
C MET A 123 -1.31 -6.51 12.09
N LEU A 124 -0.33 -7.16 11.46
CA LEU A 124 -0.56 -8.07 10.35
C LEU A 124 -1.35 -9.31 10.78
N GLU A 125 -1.09 -9.87 11.96
CA GLU A 125 -1.88 -10.98 12.51
C GLU A 125 -3.35 -10.56 12.74
N GLN A 126 -3.59 -9.35 13.23
CA GLN A 126 -4.94 -8.78 13.38
C GLN A 126 -5.63 -8.53 12.03
N ALA A 127 -4.86 -8.13 11.01
CA ALA A 127 -5.34 -7.98 9.64
C ALA A 127 -5.67 -9.33 8.97
N GLY A 128 -5.24 -10.45 9.56
CA GLY A 128 -5.55 -11.80 9.09
C GLY A 128 -4.37 -12.55 8.47
N ILE A 129 -3.15 -12.00 8.53
CA ILE A 129 -1.94 -12.67 8.06
C ILE A 129 -1.60 -13.85 8.98
N ARG A 130 -1.43 -15.02 8.39
CA ARG A 130 -1.05 -16.26 9.07
C ARG A 130 0.40 -16.60 8.73
N PHE A 131 1.34 -16.22 9.59
CA PHE A 131 2.77 -16.44 9.37
C PHE A 131 3.17 -17.92 9.18
N ASP A 132 2.46 -18.85 9.81
CA ASP A 132 2.68 -20.29 9.59
C ASP A 132 2.34 -20.72 8.16
N ASP A 133 1.32 -20.10 7.55
CA ASP A 133 0.95 -20.34 6.15
C ASP A 133 1.97 -19.70 5.22
N LEU A 134 2.45 -18.49 5.51
CA LEU A 134 3.55 -17.86 4.75
C LEU A 134 4.79 -18.75 4.74
N ALA A 135 5.21 -19.28 5.89
CA ALA A 135 6.40 -20.12 6.01
C ALA A 135 6.29 -21.43 5.22
N SER A 136 5.10 -22.02 5.16
CA SER A 136 4.87 -23.36 4.59
C SER A 136 4.35 -23.37 3.16
N LYS A 137 3.64 -22.33 2.73
CA LYS A 137 2.91 -22.25 1.44
C LYS A 137 3.28 -21.03 0.59
N GLY A 138 4.04 -20.09 1.14
CA GLY A 138 4.40 -18.86 0.47
C GLY A 138 5.25 -19.08 -0.78
N ILE A 139 5.15 -18.13 -1.71
CA ILE A 139 5.86 -18.11 -2.99
C ILE A 139 7.34 -17.90 -2.72
N ASP A 140 8.18 -18.70 -3.39
CA ASP A 140 9.63 -18.48 -3.34
C ASP A 140 10.01 -17.23 -4.14
N TYR A 141 10.87 -16.38 -3.58
CA TYR A 141 11.27 -15.13 -4.22
C TYR A 141 11.97 -15.36 -5.57
N SER A 142 12.75 -16.45 -5.71
CA SER A 142 13.44 -16.75 -6.96
C SER A 142 12.46 -17.17 -8.05
N GLU A 143 11.46 -18.00 -7.70
CA GLU A 143 10.38 -18.38 -8.60
C GLU A 143 9.56 -17.14 -9.01
N PHE A 144 9.26 -16.26 -8.05
CA PHE A 144 8.57 -15.01 -8.33
C PHE A 144 9.30 -14.18 -9.39
N CYS A 145 10.60 -13.94 -9.20
CA CYS A 145 11.42 -13.20 -10.14
C CYS A 145 11.48 -13.85 -11.52
N GLU A 146 11.68 -15.17 -11.58
CA GLU A 146 11.76 -15.91 -12.84
C GLU A 146 10.47 -15.78 -13.67
N VAL A 147 9.32 -16.05 -13.05
CA VAL A 147 8.03 -16.08 -13.75
C VAL A 147 7.56 -14.67 -14.12
N VAL A 148 7.74 -13.68 -13.23
CA VAL A 148 7.30 -12.30 -13.50
C VAL A 148 8.14 -11.62 -14.57
N THR A 149 9.44 -11.97 -14.69
CA THR A 149 10.30 -11.40 -15.75
C THR A 149 9.75 -11.66 -17.16
N GLY A 150 9.07 -12.79 -17.37
CA GLY A 150 8.46 -13.16 -18.65
C GLY A 150 6.99 -12.79 -18.81
N SER A 151 6.34 -12.21 -17.80
CA SER A 151 4.88 -12.00 -17.81
C SER A 151 4.44 -10.70 -18.47
N GLY A 152 5.38 -9.77 -18.69
CA GLY A 152 5.09 -8.41 -19.14
C GLY A 152 4.64 -7.46 -18.03
N LEU A 153 4.57 -7.90 -16.76
CA LEU A 153 4.27 -7.06 -15.60
C LEU A 153 5.38 -6.08 -15.22
N ILE A 154 6.56 -6.19 -15.81
CA ILE A 154 7.71 -5.30 -15.69
C ILE A 154 8.33 -5.16 -17.07
N LEU A 155 9.18 -4.15 -17.27
CA LEU A 155 9.88 -3.92 -18.55
C LEU A 155 8.91 -3.75 -19.73
N ASN A 156 7.73 -3.16 -19.47
CA ASN A 156 6.66 -3.00 -20.44
C ASN A 156 6.18 -1.54 -20.45
N ASP A 157 6.44 -0.84 -21.55
CA ASP A 157 6.10 0.58 -21.75
C ASP A 157 4.59 0.83 -21.86
N ASP A 158 3.79 -0.20 -22.13
CA ASP A 158 2.34 -0.08 -22.26
C ASP A 158 1.61 -0.05 -20.90
N ILE A 159 2.33 -0.35 -19.80
CA ILE A 159 1.75 -0.42 -18.45
C ILE A 159 1.86 0.92 -17.71
N LYS A 160 0.79 1.24 -16.97
CA LYS A 160 0.74 2.35 -16.02
C LYS A 160 0.56 1.81 -14.61
N TYR A 161 1.50 2.10 -13.74
CA TYR A 161 1.43 1.75 -12.33
C TYR A 161 0.79 2.87 -11.52
N VAL A 162 -0.02 2.49 -10.55
CA VAL A 162 -0.69 3.37 -9.60
C VAL A 162 -0.34 2.89 -8.20
N VAL A 163 0.12 3.82 -7.36
CA VAL A 163 0.51 3.49 -5.99
C VAL A 163 0.07 4.60 -5.05
N PHE A 164 0.08 4.33 -3.75
CA PHE A 164 -0.09 5.34 -2.72
C PHE A 164 1.12 5.29 -1.78
N HIS A 165 2.02 6.29 -1.85
CA HIS A 165 3.24 6.33 -1.03
C HIS A 165 4.17 5.15 -1.31
N GLY A 166 4.58 5.04 -2.58
CA GLY A 166 5.12 3.79 -3.14
C GLY A 166 6.63 3.61 -3.05
N GLU A 167 7.35 4.42 -2.28
CA GLU A 167 8.81 4.36 -2.24
C GLU A 167 9.34 3.00 -1.77
N PHE A 168 8.70 2.40 -0.77
CA PHE A 168 9.06 1.07 -0.29
C PHE A 168 8.55 -0.02 -1.21
N ASP A 169 7.32 0.10 -1.72
CA ASP A 169 6.75 -0.89 -2.64
C ASP A 169 7.67 -1.12 -3.85
N PHE A 170 8.06 -0.03 -4.52
CA PHE A 170 8.96 -0.10 -5.65
C PHE A 170 10.40 -0.41 -5.25
N GLY A 171 10.84 0.00 -4.06
CA GLY A 171 12.15 -0.39 -3.53
C GLY A 171 12.28 -1.91 -3.37
N TYR A 172 11.28 -2.57 -2.80
CA TYR A 172 11.25 -4.04 -2.69
C TYR A 172 11.16 -4.71 -4.04
N LEU A 173 10.25 -4.28 -4.92
CA LEU A 173 10.10 -4.87 -6.24
C LEU A 173 11.38 -4.73 -7.08
N LEU A 174 12.01 -3.56 -7.07
CA LEU A 174 13.25 -3.35 -7.79
C LEU A 174 14.40 -4.17 -7.17
N HIS A 175 14.47 -4.27 -5.84
CA HIS A 175 15.45 -5.12 -5.16
C HIS A 175 15.32 -6.60 -5.58
N LEU A 176 14.09 -7.09 -5.78
CA LEU A 176 13.82 -8.45 -6.23
C LEU A 176 14.20 -8.67 -7.70
N PHE A 177 13.82 -7.76 -8.60
CA PHE A 177 14.00 -7.98 -10.04
C PHE A 177 15.37 -7.56 -10.58
N HIS A 178 16.02 -6.57 -9.97
CA HIS A 178 17.33 -6.15 -10.42
C HIS A 178 18.40 -7.16 -9.93
N HIS A 179 19.10 -7.79 -10.88
CA HIS A 179 20.07 -8.86 -10.59
C HIS A 179 21.13 -8.47 -9.53
N SER A 180 21.58 -7.21 -9.54
CA SER A 180 22.57 -6.69 -8.59
C SER A 180 21.96 -6.19 -7.27
N GLY A 181 20.66 -6.39 -7.03
CA GLY A 181 19.92 -5.85 -5.90
C GLY A 181 19.44 -4.41 -6.10
N ILE A 182 19.09 -3.71 -5.02
CA ILE A 182 18.75 -2.28 -5.15
C ILE A 182 20.03 -1.50 -5.48
N PRO A 183 20.01 -0.52 -6.41
CA PRO A 183 21.21 0.23 -6.75
C PRO A 183 21.88 0.93 -5.56
N ASP A 184 23.15 1.30 -5.71
CA ASP A 184 23.90 2.02 -4.65
C ASP A 184 23.66 3.54 -4.69
N THR A 185 23.24 4.07 -5.85
CA THR A 185 23.03 5.51 -6.05
C THR A 185 21.59 5.80 -6.46
N GLN A 186 21.08 6.92 -5.98
CA GLN A 186 19.71 7.36 -6.29
C GLN A 186 19.52 7.61 -7.79
N GLU A 187 20.55 8.06 -8.49
CA GLU A 187 20.52 8.26 -9.94
C GLU A 187 20.30 6.94 -10.69
N GLU A 188 21.07 5.89 -10.36
CA GLU A 188 20.91 4.58 -11.00
C GLU A 188 19.58 3.94 -10.60
N PHE A 189 19.11 4.16 -9.37
CA PHE A 189 17.76 3.76 -8.95
C PHE A 189 16.68 4.34 -9.87
N TYR A 190 16.68 5.64 -10.15
CA TYR A 190 15.68 6.22 -11.05
C TYR A 190 15.79 5.72 -12.48
N LYS A 191 17.02 5.47 -12.96
CA LYS A 191 17.24 4.89 -14.28
C LYS A 191 16.65 3.47 -14.36
N MET A 192 16.85 2.65 -13.34
CA MET A 192 16.26 1.31 -13.25
C MET A 192 14.75 1.37 -13.05
N MET A 193 14.24 2.25 -12.18
CA MET A 193 12.80 2.47 -12.02
C MET A 193 12.13 2.79 -13.35
N LYS A 194 12.70 3.70 -14.15
CA LYS A 194 12.16 4.04 -15.47
C LYS A 194 12.20 2.87 -16.47
N LEU A 195 13.16 1.95 -16.33
CA LEU A 195 13.27 0.76 -17.17
C LEU A 195 12.24 -0.30 -16.77
N TYR A 196 12.12 -0.61 -15.48
CA TYR A 196 11.24 -1.67 -14.97
C TYR A 196 9.78 -1.23 -14.87
N PHE A 197 9.54 0.04 -14.53
CA PHE A 197 8.23 0.64 -14.25
C PHE A 197 8.10 2.00 -14.96
N PRO A 198 7.83 2.02 -16.29
CA PRO A 198 8.01 3.22 -17.12
C PRO A 198 7.09 4.39 -16.80
N SER A 199 5.88 4.10 -16.29
CA SER A 199 4.85 5.09 -15.97
C SER A 199 4.25 4.82 -14.59
N ILE A 200 4.52 5.70 -13.63
CA ILE A 200 4.05 5.59 -12.23
C ILE A 200 3.24 6.83 -11.85
N TYR A 201 2.09 6.60 -11.24
CA TYR A 201 1.27 7.61 -10.58
C TYR A 201 1.25 7.33 -9.08
N ASP A 202 2.00 8.12 -8.29
CA ASP A 202 1.91 8.08 -6.84
C ASP A 202 0.85 9.07 -6.36
N LEU A 203 -0.29 8.55 -5.89
CA LEU A 203 -1.40 9.35 -5.40
C LEU A 203 -1.01 10.23 -4.22
N LYS A 204 -0.11 9.77 -3.34
CA LYS A 204 0.35 10.57 -2.20
C LYS A 204 1.15 11.78 -2.67
N TYR A 205 1.96 11.63 -3.71
CA TYR A 205 2.72 12.72 -4.31
C TYR A 205 1.85 13.68 -5.12
N ILE A 206 0.89 13.16 -5.88
CA ILE A 206 -0.08 13.97 -6.63
C ILE A 206 -0.88 14.86 -5.67
N LEU A 207 -1.22 14.34 -4.49
CA LEU A 207 -2.03 15.04 -3.49
C LEU A 207 -1.26 15.96 -2.55
N LYS A 208 0.06 16.01 -2.63
CA LYS A 208 0.92 16.65 -1.62
C LYS A 208 0.59 18.11 -1.32
N ASP A 209 0.14 18.85 -2.34
CA ASP A 209 -0.16 20.28 -2.23
C ASP A 209 -1.66 20.55 -2.03
N ASN A 210 -2.50 19.51 -2.09
CA ASN A 210 -3.94 19.66 -1.96
C ASN A 210 -4.31 19.81 -0.47
N PRO A 211 -4.84 20.97 -0.02
CA PRO A 211 -5.09 21.23 1.40
C PRO A 211 -6.14 20.30 2.01
N LYS A 212 -7.03 19.70 1.20
CA LYS A 212 -8.07 18.79 1.68
C LYS A 212 -7.53 17.37 1.89
N TYR A 213 -6.55 16.96 1.09
CA TYR A 213 -6.15 15.55 0.99
C TYR A 213 -4.70 15.26 1.39
N LYS A 214 -3.78 16.23 1.34
CA LYS A 214 -2.33 16.04 1.56
C LYS A 214 -1.97 15.25 2.81
N ASP A 215 -2.69 15.48 3.90
CA ASP A 215 -2.42 14.85 5.19
C ASP A 215 -3.14 13.52 5.37
N SER A 216 -3.82 12.98 4.35
CA SER A 216 -4.60 11.73 4.46
C SER A 216 -3.72 10.51 4.22
N GLY A 217 -3.91 9.45 5.00
CA GLY A 217 -3.55 8.07 4.62
C GLY A 217 -4.62 7.49 3.68
N LEU A 218 -4.37 6.31 3.12
CA LEU A 218 -5.23 5.71 2.09
C LEU A 218 -6.69 5.54 2.53
N SER A 219 -6.94 4.94 3.70
CA SER A 219 -8.31 4.74 4.23
C SER A 219 -9.05 6.06 4.50
N ARG A 220 -8.33 7.06 5.02
CA ARG A 220 -8.89 8.41 5.23
C ARG A 220 -9.17 9.12 3.91
N LEU A 221 -8.31 8.93 2.90
CA LEU A 221 -8.56 9.45 1.55
C LEU A 221 -9.82 8.83 0.96
N ALA A 222 -9.92 7.50 0.97
CA ALA A 222 -11.07 6.77 0.45
C ALA A 222 -12.39 7.26 1.07
N THR A 223 -12.43 7.39 2.39
CA THR A 223 -13.59 7.94 3.11
C THR A 223 -13.93 9.36 2.65
N LYS A 224 -12.94 10.24 2.43
CA LYS A 224 -13.17 11.64 2.01
C LYS A 224 -13.69 11.80 0.58
N ILE A 225 -13.54 10.77 -0.26
CA ILE A 225 -13.96 10.77 -1.67
C ILE A 225 -15.06 9.75 -1.95
N ASP A 226 -15.71 9.26 -0.89
CA ASP A 226 -16.83 8.31 -0.91
C ASP A 226 -16.52 6.98 -1.62
N VAL A 227 -15.29 6.48 -1.44
CA VAL A 227 -14.86 5.16 -1.91
C VAL A 227 -14.92 4.17 -0.75
N THR A 228 -15.59 3.03 -0.96
CA THR A 228 -15.72 1.96 0.02
C THR A 228 -14.70 0.86 -0.24
N ARG A 229 -13.90 0.52 0.78
CA ARG A 229 -12.94 -0.60 0.74
C ARG A 229 -13.64 -1.94 0.50
N ILE A 230 -13.00 -2.77 -0.31
CA ILE A 230 -13.40 -4.16 -0.54
C ILE A 230 -12.24 -5.05 -0.12
N GLY A 231 -12.44 -5.84 0.93
CA GLY A 231 -11.41 -6.67 1.54
C GLY A 231 -10.92 -6.12 2.88
N PRO A 232 -10.06 -6.88 3.59
CA PRO A 232 -9.50 -6.47 4.88
C PRO A 232 -8.53 -5.29 4.73
N GLU A 233 -8.48 -4.39 5.70
CA GLU A 233 -7.43 -3.35 5.76
C GLU A 233 -6.09 -3.98 6.20
N HIS A 234 -4.96 -3.42 5.73
CA HIS A 234 -3.61 -3.94 5.99
C HIS A 234 -3.38 -5.34 5.39
N GLN A 235 -3.89 -5.51 4.17
CA GLN A 235 -3.50 -6.61 3.32
C GLN A 235 -3.33 -6.08 1.91
N ALA A 236 -2.17 -6.38 1.31
CA ALA A 236 -1.70 -5.74 0.10
C ALA A 236 -2.72 -5.81 -1.05
N GLY A 237 -3.46 -6.92 -1.21
CA GLY A 237 -4.48 -7.04 -2.26
C GLY A 237 -5.61 -6.03 -2.12
N SER A 238 -6.16 -5.90 -0.91
CA SER A 238 -7.23 -4.96 -0.59
C SER A 238 -6.77 -3.51 -0.69
N ASP A 239 -5.55 -3.23 -0.23
CA ASP A 239 -4.94 -1.89 -0.31
C ASP A 239 -4.60 -1.49 -1.75
N ALA A 240 -4.12 -2.43 -2.58
CA ALA A 240 -3.94 -2.21 -4.02
C ALA A 240 -5.29 -1.91 -4.69
N LEU A 241 -6.34 -2.68 -4.41
CA LEU A 241 -7.68 -2.43 -4.97
C LEU A 241 -8.23 -1.06 -4.53
N LEU A 242 -8.09 -0.70 -3.26
CA LEU A 242 -8.52 0.60 -2.75
C LEU A 242 -7.75 1.75 -3.39
N THR A 243 -6.44 1.57 -3.60
CA THR A 243 -5.58 2.51 -4.32
C THR A 243 -6.08 2.72 -5.76
N LEU A 244 -6.46 1.65 -6.47
CA LEU A 244 -7.03 1.74 -7.82
C LEU A 244 -8.37 2.49 -7.81
N GLN A 245 -9.25 2.17 -6.86
CA GLN A 245 -10.55 2.84 -6.71
C GLN A 245 -10.36 4.35 -6.47
N CYS A 246 -9.43 4.71 -5.58
CA CYS A 246 -9.07 6.10 -5.33
C CYS A 246 -8.53 6.77 -6.59
N TYR A 247 -7.62 6.13 -7.32
CA TYR A 247 -7.08 6.68 -8.57
C TYR A 247 -8.17 7.06 -9.58
N TYR A 248 -9.10 6.15 -9.89
CA TYR A 248 -10.18 6.46 -10.84
C TYR A 248 -11.12 7.53 -10.30
N GLN A 249 -11.50 7.43 -9.03
CA GLN A 249 -12.36 8.43 -8.41
C GLN A 249 -11.72 9.82 -8.49
N MET A 250 -10.43 9.93 -8.17
CA MET A 250 -9.70 11.19 -8.18
C MET A 250 -9.43 11.72 -9.58
N LYS A 251 -9.00 10.87 -10.51
CA LYS A 251 -8.65 11.28 -11.87
C LYS A 251 -9.85 11.75 -12.67
N TYR A 252 -11.03 11.15 -12.47
CA TYR A 252 -12.21 11.42 -13.32
C TYR A 252 -13.30 12.27 -12.64
N CYS A 253 -13.36 12.31 -11.30
CA CYS A 253 -14.37 13.09 -10.59
C CYS A 253 -13.83 14.42 -10.00
N PHE A 254 -12.52 14.67 -10.09
CA PHE A 254 -11.88 15.89 -9.53
C PHE A 254 -11.08 16.63 -10.61
N PRO A 255 -11.74 17.50 -11.42
CA PRO A 255 -11.11 18.20 -12.53
C PRO A 255 -9.89 19.03 -12.14
N ASP A 256 -9.88 19.60 -10.93
CA ASP A 256 -8.78 20.43 -10.42
C ASP A 256 -7.46 19.66 -10.29
N LEU A 257 -7.50 18.33 -10.22
CA LEU A 257 -6.32 17.47 -10.11
C LEU A 257 -5.79 16.97 -11.48
N GLN A 258 -6.50 17.19 -12.59
CA GLN A 258 -6.15 16.58 -13.88
C GLN A 258 -4.72 16.92 -14.31
N ASN A 259 -4.32 18.19 -14.15
CA ASN A 259 -2.99 18.68 -14.45
C ASN A 259 -1.91 18.11 -13.51
N ASP A 260 -2.28 17.79 -12.26
CA ASP A 260 -1.35 17.17 -11.30
C ASP A 260 -1.03 15.72 -11.69
N PHE A 261 -2.01 14.97 -12.21
CA PHE A 261 -1.75 13.62 -12.72
C PHE A 261 -0.76 13.64 -13.90
N GLU A 262 -0.91 14.59 -14.84
CA GLU A 262 -0.03 14.68 -16.01
C GLU A 262 1.39 15.14 -15.66
N LYS A 263 1.53 16.14 -14.79
CA LYS A 263 2.83 16.74 -14.45
C LYS A 263 3.69 15.90 -13.51
N ASN A 264 3.06 15.08 -12.68
CA ASN A 264 3.74 14.38 -11.61
C ASN A 264 3.99 12.89 -11.91
N ILE A 265 3.86 12.46 -13.17
CA ILE A 265 4.22 11.09 -13.56
C ILE A 265 5.69 10.78 -13.21
N ASN A 266 5.94 9.58 -12.69
CA ASN A 266 7.25 9.09 -12.25
C ASN A 266 7.88 9.88 -11.09
N LEU A 267 7.08 10.68 -10.36
CA LEU A 267 7.48 11.27 -9.09
C LEU A 267 6.87 10.44 -7.95
N ILE A 268 7.73 9.82 -7.15
CA ILE A 268 7.37 8.94 -6.04
C ILE A 268 7.56 9.73 -4.75
N TYR A 269 6.56 9.73 -3.88
CA TYR A 269 6.60 10.49 -2.63
C TYR A 269 7.77 10.02 -1.75
N GLY A 270 8.40 10.95 -1.04
CA GLY A 270 9.39 10.60 -0.01
C GLY A 270 10.79 10.27 -0.51
N ILE A 271 11.03 10.18 -1.81
CA ILE A 271 12.34 9.85 -2.38
C ILE A 271 12.74 10.80 -3.52
N GLY A 272 14.02 11.17 -3.56
CA GLY A 272 14.67 11.96 -4.61
C GLY A 272 13.88 13.18 -5.06
N LYS A 273 13.47 13.23 -6.34
CA LYS A 273 12.69 14.37 -6.87
C LYS A 273 11.30 14.50 -6.27
N GLY A 274 10.76 13.42 -5.73
CA GLY A 274 9.49 13.42 -5.03
C GLY A 274 9.62 13.60 -3.51
N TYR A 275 10.83 13.82 -3.00
CA TYR A 275 11.05 14.16 -1.61
C TYR A 275 10.44 15.54 -1.29
N ILE A 276 9.65 15.56 -0.21
CA ILE A 276 9.10 16.80 0.33
C ILE A 276 9.78 17.01 1.67
N PRO A 277 10.49 18.13 1.88
CA PRO A 277 11.10 18.45 3.16
C PRO A 277 10.03 18.50 4.26
N ASN A 278 9.93 17.41 5.03
CA ASN A 278 9.18 17.43 6.27
C ASN A 278 10.00 18.19 7.33
N ASN A 279 9.34 18.75 8.34
CA ASN A 279 10.00 19.33 9.52
C ASN A 279 10.89 18.32 10.28
N ARG A 280 10.95 17.05 9.86
CA ARG A 280 11.89 16.01 10.35
C ARG A 280 13.33 16.51 10.41
N ARG A 281 13.84 17.28 9.43
CA ARG A 281 15.21 17.83 9.51
C ARG A 281 15.37 18.99 10.51
N LYS A 282 14.30 19.71 10.85
CA LYS A 282 14.36 20.90 11.73
C LYS A 282 14.34 20.58 13.23
N ALA A 283 13.81 19.43 13.64
CA ALA A 283 13.81 19.02 15.05
C ALA A 283 15.22 18.60 15.55
N TYR A 284 16.10 18.15 14.66
CA TYR A 284 17.42 17.63 15.03
C TYR A 284 18.57 18.64 14.89
N ALA A 285 18.31 19.83 14.34
CA ALA A 285 19.31 20.88 14.12
C ALA A 285 19.07 22.09 15.04
N THR A 286 19.21 21.94 16.37
CA THR A 286 19.74 22.99 17.27
C THR A 286 19.81 22.52 18.73
N THR A 287 21.03 22.36 19.27
CA THR A 287 21.47 23.05 20.51
C THR A 287 22.94 22.75 20.79
N THR A 288 23.84 23.52 20.16
CA THR A 288 25.13 23.86 20.76
C THR A 288 24.92 25.02 21.73
N GLN A 289 24.23 24.78 22.84
CA GLN A 289 24.26 25.66 24.01
C GLN A 289 24.23 24.79 25.26
N THR A 290 25.14 25.08 26.19
CA THR A 290 25.28 24.45 27.50
C THR A 290 23.93 24.32 28.22
N PRO A 291 23.63 23.20 28.89
CA PRO A 291 22.30 22.99 29.46
C PRO A 291 22.05 23.93 30.64
N ASP A 292 20.94 24.66 30.58
CA ASP A 292 20.34 25.30 31.76
C ASP A 292 19.76 24.19 32.67
N PRO A 293 20.22 24.06 33.93
CA PRO A 293 19.79 22.99 34.83
C PRO A 293 18.32 23.08 35.29
N THR A 294 17.54 24.06 34.81
CA THR A 294 16.13 24.23 35.19
C THR A 294 15.11 23.76 34.14
N LEU A 295 15.53 23.23 32.99
CA LEU A 295 14.62 22.65 32.00
C LEU A 295 14.72 21.11 31.99
N GLN A 296 13.80 20.45 32.68
CA GLN A 296 13.56 19.01 32.52
C GLN A 296 12.92 18.76 31.14
N VAL A 297 13.73 18.57 30.11
CA VAL A 297 13.28 18.05 28.82
C VAL A 297 13.08 16.54 28.99
N GLN A 298 11.83 16.09 28.94
CA GLN A 298 11.48 14.67 28.90
C GLN A 298 12.02 14.04 27.61
N GLN A 299 12.90 13.04 27.76
CA GLN A 299 13.36 12.19 26.67
C GLN A 299 12.20 11.33 26.15
N LEU A 300 11.48 11.82 25.15
CA LEU A 300 10.44 11.09 24.41
C LEU A 300 10.49 11.51 22.94
N ASP A 301 11.50 11.07 22.17
CA ASP A 301 11.54 11.43 20.75
C ASP A 301 12.26 10.44 19.81
N GLN A 302 12.08 9.13 20.04
CA GLN A 302 12.66 8.07 19.19
C GLN A 302 11.64 7.21 18.41
N GLY A 303 10.34 7.53 18.42
CA GLY A 303 9.30 6.64 17.85
C GLY A 303 8.20 7.30 17.02
N TYR A 304 8.39 8.53 16.54
CA TYR A 304 7.27 9.45 16.35
C TYR A 304 6.53 9.48 14.99
N TYR A 305 6.90 8.69 13.96
CA TYR A 305 6.32 8.94 12.63
C TYR A 305 5.80 7.76 11.82
N PHE A 306 5.97 6.51 12.26
CA PHE A 306 5.11 5.41 11.78
C PHE A 306 3.81 5.33 12.61
N THR A 307 3.86 5.81 13.85
CA THR A 307 2.72 5.85 14.77
C THR A 307 1.64 6.86 14.36
N GLN A 308 1.91 7.94 13.63
CA GLN A 308 0.87 8.94 13.32
C GLN A 308 -0.20 8.48 12.31
N ASN A 309 0.09 7.50 11.45
CA ASN A 309 -0.95 6.89 10.59
C ASN A 309 -1.69 5.75 11.29
N TYR A 310 -1.10 5.12 12.31
CA TYR A 310 -1.71 3.99 13.03
C TYR A 310 -2.41 4.39 14.35
N TYR A 311 -1.85 5.32 15.13
CA TYR A 311 -2.39 5.75 16.43
C TYR A 311 -3.58 6.71 16.33
N ASN A 312 -3.65 7.55 15.28
CA ASN A 312 -4.81 8.43 15.11
C ASN A 312 -6.07 7.64 14.78
N ASP A 313 -5.93 6.48 14.13
CA ASP A 313 -7.05 5.57 13.90
C ASP A 313 -7.36 4.76 15.18
N GLU A 314 -6.37 4.31 15.97
CA GLU A 314 -6.65 3.63 17.27
C GLU A 314 -7.45 4.49 18.27
N GLN A 315 -7.13 5.78 18.44
CA GLN A 315 -7.89 6.65 19.34
C GLN A 315 -9.34 6.87 18.85
N TYR A 316 -9.53 6.93 17.54
CA TYR A 316 -10.86 7.03 16.93
C TYR A 316 -11.65 5.72 17.06
N TYR A 317 -10.99 4.57 16.88
CA TYR A 317 -11.59 3.24 17.04
C TYR A 317 -11.95 2.92 18.50
N GLN A 318 -11.12 3.31 19.47
CA GLN A 318 -11.45 3.11 20.89
C GLN A 318 -12.64 3.99 21.31
N TYR A 319 -12.71 5.22 20.81
CA TYR A 319 -13.84 6.13 21.04
C TYR A 319 -15.13 5.63 20.36
N ASN A 320 -15.06 5.18 19.10
CA ASN A 320 -16.24 4.68 18.38
C ASN A 320 -16.70 3.29 18.84
N GLN A 321 -15.81 2.38 19.25
CA GLN A 321 -16.21 1.10 19.85
C GLN A 321 -16.92 1.30 21.19
N GLN A 322 -16.54 2.33 21.96
CA GLN A 322 -17.22 2.67 23.21
C GLN A 322 -18.61 3.28 22.95
N TYR A 323 -18.75 4.16 21.95
CA TYR A 323 -20.04 4.75 21.55
C TYR A 323 -20.99 3.77 20.84
N LEU A 324 -20.47 2.87 19.99
CA LEU A 324 -21.25 1.81 19.33
C LEU A 324 -21.72 0.76 20.34
N ASN A 325 -20.87 0.32 21.27
CA ASN A 325 -21.32 -0.58 22.34
C ASN A 325 -22.37 0.11 23.23
N TYR A 326 -22.20 1.39 23.59
CA TYR A 326 -23.18 2.07 24.44
C TYR A 326 -24.57 2.19 23.78
N ASN A 327 -24.61 2.50 22.48
CA ASN A 327 -25.88 2.59 21.73
C ASN A 327 -26.48 1.21 21.41
N TYR A 328 -25.66 0.19 21.16
CA TYR A 328 -26.14 -1.17 20.90
C TYR A 328 -26.71 -1.83 22.17
N TYR A 329 -26.05 -1.67 23.32
CA TYR A 329 -26.55 -2.17 24.61
C TYR A 329 -27.81 -1.42 25.08
N ALA A 330 -27.90 -0.10 24.86
CA ALA A 330 -29.10 0.66 25.19
C ALA A 330 -30.30 0.25 24.31
N GLN A 331 -30.08 -0.03 23.03
CA GLN A 331 -31.15 -0.45 22.11
C GLN A 331 -31.62 -1.89 22.39
N TYR A 332 -30.72 -2.81 22.77
CA TYR A 332 -31.08 -4.18 23.17
C TYR A 332 -31.85 -4.22 24.50
N GLN A 333 -31.45 -3.44 25.51
CA GLN A 333 -32.16 -3.42 26.78
C GLN A 333 -33.58 -2.82 26.68
N MET A 334 -33.80 -1.86 25.76
CA MET A 334 -35.15 -1.34 25.49
C MET A 334 -36.02 -2.33 24.70
N LEU A 335 -35.45 -3.14 23.81
CA LEU A 335 -36.20 -4.16 23.05
C LEU A 335 -36.56 -5.39 23.90
N GLU A 336 -35.70 -5.79 24.84
CA GLU A 336 -35.98 -6.91 25.74
C GLU A 336 -37.06 -6.57 26.79
N THR A 337 -37.07 -5.33 27.31
CA THR A 337 -38.13 -4.89 28.24
C THR A 337 -39.49 -4.74 27.55
N ASP A 338 -39.53 -4.39 26.26
CA ASP A 338 -40.77 -4.32 25.47
C ASP A 338 -41.29 -5.68 25.04
N GLN A 339 -40.42 -6.66 24.77
CA GLN A 339 -40.83 -8.03 24.45
C GLN A 339 -41.31 -8.81 25.69
N GLN A 340 -40.73 -8.55 26.86
CA GLN A 340 -41.20 -9.18 28.11
C GLN A 340 -42.54 -8.61 28.59
N LYS A 341 -42.86 -7.33 28.33
CA LYS A 341 -44.18 -6.74 28.62
C LYS A 341 -45.30 -7.22 27.70
N ARG A 342 -45.00 -7.69 26.49
CA ARG A 342 -46.00 -8.21 25.54
C ARG A 342 -46.30 -9.71 25.70
N LYS A 343 -45.49 -10.45 26.46
CA LYS A 343 -45.69 -11.90 26.71
C LYS A 343 -46.36 -12.23 28.05
N SER A 344 -46.65 -11.24 28.90
CA SER A 344 -47.29 -11.44 30.22
C SER A 344 -48.71 -10.87 30.31
N GLY A 345 -49.33 -10.54 29.18
CA GLY A 345 -50.72 -10.07 29.11
C GLY A 345 -51.67 -11.10 28.51
N TYR A 346 -51.90 -12.21 29.22
CA TYR A 346 -53.13 -13.02 29.19
C TYR A 346 -53.32 -13.71 30.54
#